data_AF-P0C8M4-F1
#
_entry.id   AF-P0C8M4-F1
#
_cell.length_a   1.000
_cell.length_b   1.000
_cell.length_c   1.000
_cell.angle_alpha   90.00
_cell.angle_beta   90.00
_cell.angle_gamma   90.00
#
_symmetry.space_group_name_H-M   'P 1'
#
loop_
_entity.id
_entity.type
_entity.pdbx_description
1 polymer ?
#
loop_
_entity_poly.entity_id
_entity_poly.type
_entity_poly.pdbx_seq_one_letter_code
_entity_poly.pdbx_strand_id
1 'polypeptide(L)'
;MEFKELVDAAEKWCTGNPFDLIFAEDVDERRLDFYAEPGISFYVLCPDNLTGGTDNFHVWSESEDCLPFLQLAQDYISSCGKKTLLEVLDKVFRSFRPLLGLPDIDDDTFDQYHADVEEEPEPDHQQMGVSQQ
;
A
#
# COMPACT_ATOMS: atom_id res chain seq x y z
N MET A 1 0.22 -12.40 -6.02
CA MET A 1 -0.91 -11.46 -6.15
C MET A 1 -1.14 -11.27 -7.63
N GLU A 2 -2.37 -11.45 -8.07
CA GLU A 2 -2.79 -11.13 -9.42
C GLU A 2 -2.85 -9.61 -9.58
N PHE A 3 -2.53 -9.10 -10.77
CA PHE A 3 -2.59 -7.66 -11.01
C PHE A 3 -3.98 -7.09 -10.76
N LYS A 4 -5.03 -7.87 -11.05
CA LYS A 4 -6.41 -7.49 -10.77
C LYS A 4 -6.68 -7.24 -9.28
N GLU A 5 -6.05 -7.99 -8.38
CA GLU A 5 -6.17 -7.75 -6.92
C GLU A 5 -5.47 -6.44 -6.52
N LEU A 6 -4.37 -6.09 -7.19
CA LEU A 6 -3.68 -4.81 -6.97
C LEU A 6 -4.54 -3.63 -7.44
N VAL A 7 -5.19 -3.76 -8.60
CA VAL A 7 -6.13 -2.77 -9.13
C VAL A 7 -7.30 -2.55 -8.15
N ASP A 8 -7.96 -3.62 -7.69
CA ASP A 8 -9.09 -3.52 -6.75
C ASP A 8 -8.67 -2.85 -5.42
N ALA A 9 -7.49 -3.22 -4.91
CA ALA A 9 -6.92 -2.60 -3.72
C ALA A 9 -6.64 -1.10 -3.92
N ALA A 10 -6.09 -0.72 -5.08
CA ALA A 10 -5.84 0.68 -5.44
C ALA A 10 -7.15 1.47 -5.58
N GLU A 11 -8.15 0.95 -6.29
CA GLU A 11 -9.45 1.59 -6.44
C GLU A 11 -10.13 1.80 -5.08
N LYS A 12 -10.10 0.77 -4.22
CA LYS A 12 -10.62 0.88 -2.85
C LYS A 12 -9.88 1.94 -2.05
N TRP A 13 -8.56 2.02 -2.16
CA TRP A 13 -7.77 3.05 -1.51
C TRP A 13 -8.13 4.47 -2.01
N CYS A 14 -8.34 4.64 -3.31
CA CYS A 14 -8.79 5.90 -3.92
C CYS A 14 -10.12 6.38 -3.32
N THR A 15 -11.06 5.49 -2.97
CA THR A 15 -12.34 5.92 -2.34
C THR A 15 -12.18 6.66 -1.00
N GLY A 16 -11.04 6.48 -0.31
CA GLY A 16 -10.74 7.13 0.96
C GLY A 16 -9.72 8.28 0.85
N ASN A 17 -9.20 8.57 -0.34
CA ASN A 17 -8.09 9.48 -0.57
C ASN A 17 -8.40 10.44 -1.72
N PRO A 18 -7.72 11.59 -1.85
CA PRO A 18 -7.98 12.56 -2.92
C PRO A 18 -7.45 12.13 -4.30
N PHE A 19 -6.93 10.90 -4.42
CA PHE A 19 -6.38 10.36 -5.66
C PHE A 19 -7.38 9.48 -6.36
N ASP A 20 -7.37 9.52 -7.70
CA ASP A 20 -8.09 8.62 -8.59
C ASP A 20 -7.10 7.70 -9.31
N LEU A 21 -7.47 6.44 -9.51
CA LEU A 21 -6.75 5.51 -10.38
C LEU A 21 -7.17 5.80 -11.82
N ILE A 22 -6.28 6.38 -12.63
CA ILE A 22 -6.57 6.84 -13.99
C ILE A 22 -6.13 5.87 -15.07
N PHE A 23 -5.19 4.97 -14.76
CA PHE A 23 -4.68 3.98 -15.72
C PHE A 23 -4.13 2.76 -14.98
N ALA A 24 -4.28 1.58 -15.61
CA ALA A 24 -3.76 0.32 -15.12
C ALA A 24 -3.34 -0.56 -16.29
N GLU A 25 -2.09 -0.99 -16.31
CA GLU A 25 -1.46 -1.79 -17.37
C GLU A 25 -0.85 -3.06 -16.76
N ASP A 26 -1.00 -4.21 -17.43
CA ASP A 26 -0.45 -5.52 -17.00
C ASP A 26 0.30 -6.24 -18.14
N VAL A 27 0.26 -5.70 -19.36
CA VAL A 27 0.81 -6.39 -20.54
C VAL A 27 2.31 -6.14 -20.71
N ASP A 28 2.71 -4.88 -20.73
CA ASP A 28 4.11 -4.47 -20.90
C ASP A 28 4.84 -4.33 -19.56
N GLU A 29 4.16 -3.71 -18.59
CA GLU A 29 4.62 -3.53 -17.21
C GLU A 29 3.40 -3.43 -16.29
N ARG A 30 3.52 -3.96 -15.06
CA ARG A 30 2.44 -3.88 -14.06
C ARG A 30 2.37 -2.48 -13.45
N ARG A 31 1.75 -1.55 -14.16
CA ARG A 31 1.73 -0.13 -13.82
C ARG A 31 0.35 0.34 -13.40
N LEU A 32 0.29 1.14 -12.34
CA LEU A 32 -0.91 1.82 -11.86
C LEU A 32 -0.64 3.33 -11.81
N ASP A 33 -1.42 4.14 -12.52
CA ASP A 33 -1.27 5.60 -12.50
C ASP A 33 -2.37 6.26 -11.68
N PHE A 34 -1.94 7.20 -10.85
CA PHE A 34 -2.77 7.93 -9.94
C PHE A 34 -2.71 9.42 -10.26
N TYR A 35 -3.83 10.09 -10.06
CA TYR A 35 -3.98 11.53 -10.27
C TYR A 35 -4.78 12.16 -9.14
N ALA A 36 -4.38 13.36 -8.70
CA ALA A 36 -5.12 14.20 -7.78
C ALA A 36 -5.04 15.67 -8.19
N GLU A 37 -6.10 16.43 -7.95
CA GLU A 37 -6.09 17.88 -8.12
C GLU A 37 -5.17 18.55 -7.07
N PRO A 38 -4.43 19.63 -7.43
CA PRO A 38 -4.53 20.42 -8.66
C PRO A 38 -3.57 20.00 -9.80
N GLY A 39 -3.21 18.71 -9.92
CA GLY A 39 -2.33 18.21 -10.99
C GLY A 39 -1.17 17.34 -10.50
N ILE A 40 -1.34 16.67 -9.36
CA ILE A 40 -0.37 15.72 -8.81
C ILE A 40 -0.63 14.38 -9.49
N SER A 41 0.35 13.87 -10.24
CA SER A 41 0.29 12.52 -10.78
C SER A 41 1.50 11.71 -10.35
N PHE A 42 1.31 10.42 -10.17
CA PHE A 42 2.38 9.46 -9.97
C PHE A 42 1.94 8.10 -10.46
N TYR A 43 2.88 7.21 -10.71
CA TYR A 43 2.60 5.82 -11.03
C TYR A 43 3.39 4.87 -10.14
N VAL A 44 2.82 3.69 -9.97
CA VAL A 44 3.38 2.58 -9.20
C VAL A 44 3.64 1.42 -10.14
N LEU A 45 4.90 1.02 -10.26
CA LEU A 45 5.28 -0.26 -10.87
C LEU A 45 5.21 -1.33 -9.79
N CYS A 46 4.39 -2.34 -10.03
CA CYS A 46 4.19 -3.45 -9.12
C CYS A 46 5.19 -4.56 -9.44
N PRO A 47 5.67 -5.29 -8.40
CA PRO A 47 6.58 -6.40 -8.63
C PRO A 47 5.90 -7.51 -9.44
N ASP A 48 6.64 -8.05 -10.40
CA ASP A 48 6.21 -9.21 -11.18
C ASP A 48 7.19 -10.37 -11.04
N ASN A 49 6.77 -11.38 -10.27
CA ASN A 49 7.53 -12.60 -10.06
C ASN A 49 7.65 -13.46 -11.33
N LEU A 50 6.84 -13.23 -12.37
CA LEU A 50 6.76 -14.08 -13.55
C LEU A 50 7.74 -13.69 -14.65
N THR A 51 8.01 -12.39 -14.83
CA THR A 51 8.81 -11.86 -15.95
C THR A 51 10.27 -11.57 -15.60
N GLY A 52 10.69 -11.80 -14.34
CA GLY A 52 12.04 -11.43 -13.89
C GLY A 52 12.23 -9.92 -13.74
N GLY A 53 11.13 -9.19 -13.50
CA GLY A 53 11.12 -7.76 -13.23
C GLY A 53 11.66 -7.41 -11.83
N THR A 54 11.28 -6.23 -11.33
CA THR A 54 11.70 -5.77 -10.00
C THR A 54 11.03 -6.59 -8.89
N ASP A 55 11.80 -6.99 -7.87
CA ASP A 55 11.27 -7.70 -6.69
C ASP A 55 10.45 -6.80 -5.75
N ASN A 56 10.52 -5.48 -5.96
CA ASN A 56 9.88 -4.47 -5.14
C ASN A 56 8.99 -3.56 -5.98
N PHE A 57 8.05 -2.90 -5.31
CA PHE A 57 7.30 -1.79 -5.88
C PHE A 57 8.26 -0.66 -6.28
N HIS A 58 7.86 0.18 -7.22
CA HIS A 58 8.58 1.41 -7.54
C HIS A 58 7.57 2.53 -7.77
N VAL A 59 7.84 3.72 -7.26
CA VAL A 59 6.96 4.88 -7.39
C VAL A 59 7.67 6.02 -8.11
N TRP A 60 7.04 6.56 -9.15
CA TRP A 60 7.63 7.64 -9.93
C TRP A 60 6.56 8.63 -10.39
N SER A 61 6.97 9.80 -10.84
CA SER A 61 6.08 10.84 -11.34
C SER A 61 6.66 11.48 -12.60
N GLU A 62 5.80 11.82 -13.55
CA GLU A 62 6.19 12.62 -14.71
C GLU A 62 6.43 14.09 -14.34
N SER A 63 5.83 14.56 -13.25
CA SER A 63 6.06 15.89 -12.68
C SER A 63 7.33 15.91 -11.82
N GLU A 64 8.30 16.75 -12.18
CA GLU A 64 9.55 16.93 -11.44
C GLU A 64 9.32 17.46 -10.01
N ASP A 65 8.28 18.26 -9.80
CA ASP A 65 7.89 18.79 -8.48
C ASP A 65 7.49 17.68 -7.49
N CYS A 66 7.04 16.53 -7.99
CA CYS A 66 6.58 15.41 -7.17
C CYS A 66 7.72 14.45 -6.77
N LEU A 67 8.78 14.37 -7.57
CA LEU A 67 9.94 13.51 -7.32
C LEU A 67 10.56 13.64 -5.90
N PRO A 68 10.77 14.85 -5.32
CA PRO A 68 11.30 14.95 -3.96
C PRO A 68 10.39 14.33 -2.90
N PHE A 69 9.06 14.36 -3.10
CA PHE A 69 8.10 13.77 -2.18
C PHE A 69 8.07 12.23 -2.31
N LEU A 70 8.22 11.73 -3.53
CA LEU A 70 8.32 10.29 -3.80
C LEU A 70 9.62 9.67 -3.28
N GLN A 71 10.69 10.46 -3.11
CA GLN A 71 11.97 9.94 -2.61
C GLN A 71 11.85 9.30 -1.22
N LEU A 72 10.98 9.83 -0.34
CA LEU A 72 10.71 9.23 0.98
C LEU A 72 9.99 7.88 0.86
N ALA A 73 9.11 7.72 -0.13
CA ALA A 73 8.45 6.45 -0.39
C ALA A 73 9.42 5.44 -1.01
N GLN A 74 10.31 5.88 -1.90
CA GLN A 74 11.38 5.06 -2.47
C GLN A 74 12.35 4.52 -1.41
N ASP A 75 12.76 5.35 -0.45
CA ASP A 75 13.59 4.93 0.67
C ASP A 75 12.87 3.88 1.54
N TYR A 76 11.58 4.08 1.81
CA TYR A 76 10.76 3.12 2.55
C TYR A 76 10.61 1.78 1.82
N ILE A 77 10.37 1.80 0.51
CA ILE A 77 10.31 0.60 -0.34
C ILE A 77 11.66 -0.13 -0.33
N SER A 78 12.76 0.62 -0.41
CA SER A 78 14.12 0.08 -0.40
C SER A 78 14.55 -0.45 0.97
N SER A 79 13.80 -0.13 2.02
CA SER A 79 14.04 -0.62 3.37
C SER A 79 13.79 -2.12 3.49
N CYS A 80 14.29 -2.74 4.55
CA CYS A 80 14.13 -4.18 4.78
C CYS A 80 12.65 -4.57 4.89
N GLY A 81 12.31 -5.71 4.30
CA GLY A 81 10.97 -6.30 4.32
C GLY A 81 10.12 -5.93 3.09
N LYS A 82 9.35 -6.90 2.60
CA LYS A 82 8.42 -6.68 1.49
C LYS A 82 7.34 -5.70 1.91
N LYS A 83 7.06 -4.73 1.04
CA LYS A 83 5.96 -3.77 1.23
C LYS A 83 4.75 -4.23 0.45
N THR A 84 3.57 -3.91 0.95
CA THR A 84 2.30 -4.05 0.23
C THR A 84 2.02 -2.78 -0.58
N LEU A 85 1.14 -2.88 -1.57
CA LEU A 85 0.71 -1.72 -2.37
C LEU A 85 0.12 -0.62 -1.46
N LEU A 86 -0.72 -0.99 -0.49
CA LEU A 86 -1.37 -0.03 0.41
C LEU A 86 -0.35 0.72 1.28
N GLU A 87 0.64 0.02 1.85
CA GLU A 87 1.71 0.68 2.62
C GLU A 87 2.49 1.70 1.78
N VAL A 88 2.74 1.37 0.51
CA VAL A 88 3.40 2.27 -0.44
C VAL A 88 2.51 3.48 -0.75
N LEU A 89 1.24 3.26 -1.08
CA LEU A 89 0.28 4.33 -1.39
C LEU A 89 0.08 5.26 -0.19
N ASP A 90 -0.04 4.74 1.03
CA ASP A 90 -0.15 5.54 2.24
C ASP A 90 1.13 6.35 2.49
N LYS A 91 2.30 5.77 2.23
CA LYS A 91 3.57 6.50 2.34
C LYS A 91 3.65 7.65 1.33
N VAL A 92 3.22 7.39 0.09
CA VAL A 92 3.15 8.39 -0.98
C VAL A 92 2.16 9.49 -0.63
N PHE A 93 0.94 9.14 -0.20
CA PHE A 93 -0.06 10.12 0.22
C PHE A 93 0.44 11.00 1.36
N ARG A 94 1.08 10.41 2.37
CA ARG A 94 1.72 11.16 3.46
C ARG A 94 2.75 12.16 2.95
N SER A 95 3.61 11.75 2.02
CA SER A 95 4.56 12.65 1.37
C SER A 95 3.88 13.77 0.57
N PHE A 96 2.72 13.51 -0.04
CA PHE A 96 1.98 14.51 -0.82
C PHE A 96 1.09 15.45 0.01
N ARG A 97 0.88 15.19 1.31
CA ARG A 97 0.05 16.06 2.18
C ARG A 97 0.43 17.54 2.11
N PRO A 98 1.73 17.92 2.16
CA PRO A 98 2.12 19.33 2.04
C PRO A 98 1.74 19.93 0.68
N LEU A 99 1.83 19.16 -0.41
CA LEU A 99 1.42 19.59 -1.76
C LEU A 99 -0.10 19.75 -1.87
N LEU A 100 -0.85 18.90 -1.18
CA LEU A 100 -2.32 18.95 -1.12
C LEU A 100 -2.84 20.04 -0.16
N GLY A 101 -1.95 20.76 0.53
CA GLY A 101 -2.34 21.76 1.54
C GLY A 101 -2.96 21.15 2.80
N LEU A 102 -2.71 19.86 3.05
CA LEU A 102 -3.18 19.15 4.24
C LEU A 102 -2.15 19.27 5.38
N PRO A 103 -2.59 19.32 6.65
CA PRO A 103 -1.65 19.32 7.77
C PRO A 103 -0.84 18.03 7.79
N ASP A 104 0.46 18.13 8.10
CA ASP A 104 1.26 16.98 8.51
C ASP A 104 0.60 16.30 9.71
N ILE A 105 0.41 14.99 9.62
CA ILE A 105 -0.03 14.18 10.76
C ILE A 105 1.25 13.52 11.29
N ASP A 106 1.64 13.88 12.51
CA ASP A 106 2.72 13.19 13.23
C ASP A 106 2.23 11.77 13.60
N ASP A 107 3.02 10.77 13.26
CA ASP A 107 2.68 9.35 13.26
C ASP A 107 2.70 8.75 14.67
N ASP A 108 1.66 9.02 15.47
CA ASP A 108 1.33 8.16 16.63
C ASP A 108 -0.17 7.78 16.67
N THR A 109 -0.99 8.29 15.74
CA THR A 109 -2.45 8.02 15.72
C THR A 109 -2.89 7.09 14.59
N PHE A 110 -1.97 6.39 13.89
CA PHE A 110 -2.37 5.21 13.09
C PHE A 110 -2.53 3.99 14.03
N ASP A 111 -3.46 4.21 14.94
CA ASP A 111 -4.33 3.30 15.66
C ASP A 111 -4.28 1.84 15.15
N GLN A 112 -3.81 0.94 16.02
CA GLN A 112 -4.54 -0.19 16.64
C GLN A 112 -5.77 -0.83 15.94
N TYR A 113 -6.29 -0.33 14.81
CA TYR A 113 -7.41 -0.89 14.03
C TYR A 113 -7.03 -2.01 13.06
N HIS A 114 -5.91 -2.69 13.28
CA HIS A 114 -5.67 -4.01 12.68
C HIS A 114 -5.27 -5.06 13.72
N ALA A 115 -5.74 -4.89 14.96
CA ALA A 115 -5.63 -5.87 16.04
C ALA A 115 -6.99 -6.42 16.52
N ASP A 116 -8.11 -6.04 15.90
CA ASP A 116 -9.42 -6.58 16.23
C ASP A 116 -10.01 -7.27 15.00
N VAL A 117 -9.80 -8.60 14.93
CA VAL A 117 -10.78 -9.63 14.53
C VAL A 117 -10.10 -10.85 13.87
N GLU A 118 -9.21 -11.52 14.61
CA GLU A 118 -9.19 -12.99 14.62
C GLU A 118 -9.05 -13.42 16.09
N GLU A 119 -10.09 -13.13 16.88
CA GLU A 119 -10.40 -13.93 18.06
C GLU A 119 -10.77 -15.32 17.53
N GLU A 120 -9.76 -16.14 17.26
CA GLU A 120 -9.95 -17.57 17.08
C GLU A 120 -10.42 -18.05 18.46
N PRO A 121 -11.71 -18.45 18.60
CA PRO A 121 -12.23 -18.83 19.90
C PRO A 121 -11.47 -20.06 20.35
N GLU A 122 -10.77 -19.99 21.48
CA GLU A 122 -10.20 -21.17 22.13
C GLU A 122 -11.28 -22.26 22.17
N PRO A 123 -11.14 -23.37 21.43
CA PRO A 123 -12.05 -24.47 21.59
C PRO A 123 -11.68 -25.14 22.91
N ASP A 124 -12.48 -24.81 23.91
CA ASP A 124 -13.02 -25.68 24.96
C ASP A 124 -12.04 -26.73 25.50
N HIS A 125 -11.65 -26.51 26.77
CA HIS A 125 -11.07 -27.50 27.67
C HIS A 125 -11.90 -28.79 27.67
N GLN A 126 -11.71 -29.66 26.68
CA GLN A 126 -12.20 -31.02 26.71
C GLN A 126 -11.27 -31.84 27.61
N GLN A 127 -11.59 -31.75 28.89
CA GLN A 127 -11.39 -32.74 29.94
C GLN A 127 -11.31 -34.17 29.38
N MET A 128 -10.12 -34.67 29.06
CA MET A 128 -9.89 -36.10 28.89
C MET A 128 -9.42 -36.65 30.23
N GLY A 129 -10.37 -37.35 30.85
CA GLY A 129 -10.27 -37.89 32.19
C GLY A 129 -9.06 -38.78 32.39
N VAL A 130 -8.46 -38.58 33.57
CA VAL A 130 -7.69 -39.58 34.28
C VAL A 130 -8.47 -40.90 34.31
N SER A 131 -7.94 -41.94 33.66
CA SER A 131 -8.27 -43.31 34.05
C SER A 131 -7.00 -43.91 34.63
N GLN A 132 -6.94 -43.86 35.96
CA GLN A 132 -5.94 -44.49 36.79
C GLN A 132 -6.10 -46.02 36.81
N GLN A 133 -4.96 -46.68 37.02
CA GLN A 133 -4.73 -48.06 37.46
C GLN A 133 -4.75 -49.15 36.39
#